data_AF-A0A5B9QJR0-F1
#
_entry.id   AF-A0A5B9QJR0-F1
#
_cell.length_a   1.000
_cell.length_b   1.000
_cell.length_c   1.000
_cell.angle_alpha   90.00
_cell.angle_beta   90.00
_cell.angle_gamma   90.00
#
_symmetry.space_group_name_H-M   'P 1'
#
loop_
_entity.id
_entity.type
_entity.pdbx_description
1 polymer ?
#
loop_
_entity_poly.entity_id
_entity_poly.type
_entity_poly.pdbx_seq_one_letter_code
_entity_poly.pdbx_strand_id
1 'polypeptide(L)'
;MTHSSQPRRQHIHEAYHGGIDHGELETRGIDPQSLVDLSSNILFVEPPETVRNAIQAADFSQYPDRDCTLLRQTLSDRHGIDHDDLLIGNGCCELIHLLAAAHLKQDDRALVVGPTFSEYARASELAGATVHEVRAAAQHGFAVPIDAIEGELQSDDYAIAWICNPNNPTGQSLSAAVLKRWIDRHAQTLFAIDESYIDFTEATESLIEQRHNNLIVLRSMTKFYALAGLRLGYAVASPGVLEPMRARRLPWSVNAIAQVAGVAALQTQSHYDEALDRMRAQRTRLIGELQRHGFSPLPTDTGFFLLPVEDAVEFRDQLLEGGILVRACSSFGIDKHVRIAVGNQTATNRLLKVVVRSANATKDKARAANERSDRGAINDHDDHVPHWDDSFREQLFELFRMRRDVRRFRTDPLPADSMARWIEAACLAPSVGLSEPWRFVSVREPAVREQVISDFKTQNQRAASQYDGDTAAHYRQLKLAGLREAPEHLAVFVEPDPQQGKGLGRQTMPETVAYSVVAAIQNFWLAARADGVGVGWVSILRPEHINQLLDVSPDWQLIAYLCVGYPLEDDQATPELERLGWQHRSPTQQQWKR
;
A
#
# COMPACT_ATOMS: atom_id res chain seq x y z
N MET A 1 -35.37 53.70 16.62
CA MET A 1 -34.29 53.07 17.41
C MET A 1 -33.96 51.76 16.73
N THR A 2 -32.79 51.72 16.10
CA THR A 2 -32.25 50.58 15.36
C THR A 2 -31.91 49.46 16.34
N HIS A 3 -32.63 48.34 16.28
CA HIS A 3 -32.21 47.13 16.98
C HIS A 3 -30.95 46.59 16.30
N SER A 4 -29.81 46.82 16.95
CA SER A 4 -28.57 46.10 16.69
C SER A 4 -28.81 44.63 17.02
N SER A 5 -29.16 43.84 16.02
CA SER A 5 -29.07 42.38 16.07
C SER A 5 -27.59 42.02 15.97
N GLN A 6 -26.89 41.94 17.10
CA GLN A 6 -25.65 41.18 17.13
C GLN A 6 -25.97 39.76 16.65
N PRO A 7 -25.25 39.19 15.68
CA PRO A 7 -25.46 37.80 15.30
C PRO A 7 -25.25 36.94 16.54
N ARG A 8 -26.28 36.21 16.98
CA ARG A 8 -26.12 35.17 17.99
C ARG A 8 -25.03 34.26 17.47
N ARG A 9 -23.94 34.08 18.23
CA ARG A 9 -22.96 33.03 17.96
C ARG A 9 -23.70 31.69 18.14
N GLN A 10 -24.31 31.20 17.07
CA GLN A 10 -24.72 29.81 16.99
C GLN A 10 -23.45 28.99 17.11
N HIS A 11 -23.48 27.98 17.99
CA HIS A 11 -22.38 27.05 18.15
C HIS A 11 -22.32 26.18 16.89
N ILE A 12 -21.56 26.60 15.88
CA ILE A 12 -21.39 25.85 14.63
C ILE A 12 -20.43 24.70 14.91
N HIS A 13 -20.82 23.48 14.57
CA HIS A 13 -19.94 22.32 14.67
C HIS A 13 -18.68 22.52 13.81
N GLU A 14 -17.52 22.31 14.43
CA GLU A 14 -16.27 22.18 13.69
C GLU A 14 -16.29 20.87 12.90
N ALA A 15 -15.99 20.95 11.61
CA ALA A 15 -15.84 19.76 10.78
C ALA A 15 -14.36 19.36 10.76
N TYR A 16 -14.09 18.15 11.25
CA TYR A 16 -12.78 17.53 11.17
C TYR A 16 -12.84 16.35 10.22
N HIS A 17 -11.91 16.27 9.26
CA HIS A 17 -11.90 15.25 8.20
C HIS A 17 -10.67 14.37 8.25
N GLY A 18 -10.78 13.15 7.72
CA GLY A 18 -9.64 12.23 7.56
C GLY A 18 -8.77 12.60 6.37
N GLY A 19 -7.66 11.89 6.19
CA GLY A 19 -6.63 12.21 5.21
C GLY A 19 -5.35 12.73 5.86
N ILE A 20 -4.34 12.95 5.02
CA ILE A 20 -3.02 13.41 5.46
C ILE A 20 -3.07 14.86 5.94
N ASP A 21 -2.63 15.08 7.19
CA ASP A 21 -2.34 16.41 7.73
C ASP A 21 -0.84 16.69 7.60
N HIS A 22 -0.46 17.48 6.59
CA HIS A 22 0.95 17.78 6.34
C HIS A 22 1.63 18.52 7.50
N GLY A 23 0.90 19.37 8.24
CA GLY A 23 1.47 20.10 9.38
C GLY A 23 1.76 19.20 10.57
N GLU A 24 0.87 18.24 10.83
CA GLU A 24 1.13 17.20 11.84
C GLU A 24 2.33 16.34 11.46
N LEU A 25 2.38 15.86 10.20
CA LEU A 25 3.46 14.99 9.74
C LEU A 25 4.82 15.68 9.78
N GLU A 26 4.88 16.96 9.39
CA GLU A 26 6.08 17.78 9.49
C GLU A 26 6.56 17.90 10.95
N THR A 27 5.64 18.19 11.88
CA THR A 27 5.94 18.30 13.31
C THR A 27 6.49 16.99 13.89
N ARG A 28 6.02 15.84 13.38
CA ARG A 28 6.46 14.50 13.80
C ARG A 28 7.67 13.96 13.02
N GLY A 29 8.17 14.70 12.01
CA GLY A 29 9.28 14.25 11.16
C GLY A 29 8.95 13.04 10.28
N ILE A 30 7.69 12.88 9.89
CA ILE A 30 7.21 11.75 9.09
C ILE A 30 7.04 12.19 7.63
N ASP A 31 7.66 11.46 6.69
CA ASP A 31 7.47 11.70 5.26
C ASP A 31 6.08 11.20 4.81
N PRO A 32 5.20 12.06 4.26
CA PRO A 32 3.90 11.65 3.74
C PRO A 32 3.96 10.55 2.69
N GLN A 33 5.01 10.49 1.86
CA GLN A 33 5.17 9.47 0.81
C GLN A 33 5.47 8.08 1.38
N SER A 34 5.99 8.02 2.61
CA SER A 34 6.29 6.78 3.30
C SER A 34 5.06 6.13 3.95
N LEU A 35 3.92 6.85 4.02
CA LEU A 35 2.71 6.42 4.71
C LEU A 35 1.80 5.58 3.83
N VAL A 36 1.12 4.62 4.47
CA VAL A 36 -0.11 4.06 3.91
C VAL A 36 -1.28 4.77 4.56
N ASP A 37 -2.03 5.55 3.77
CA ASP A 37 -3.26 6.19 4.25
C ASP A 37 -4.44 5.22 4.16
N LEU A 38 -4.85 4.70 5.33
CA LEU A 38 -6.09 3.95 5.54
C LEU A 38 -7.12 4.76 6.34
N SER A 39 -6.86 6.05 6.57
CA SER A 39 -7.80 6.97 7.18
C SER A 39 -8.82 7.49 6.17
N SER A 40 -8.54 7.40 4.87
CA SER A 40 -9.43 7.81 3.79
C SER A 40 -10.10 6.59 3.13
N ASN A 41 -11.43 6.59 3.07
CA ASN A 41 -12.22 5.48 2.49
C ASN A 41 -12.23 5.55 0.95
N ILE A 42 -11.07 5.43 0.31
CA ILE A 42 -10.90 5.47 -1.16
C ILE A 42 -10.59 4.05 -1.64
N LEU A 43 -11.13 3.64 -2.79
CA LEU A 43 -10.79 2.35 -3.39
C LEU A 43 -9.29 2.33 -3.73
N PHE A 44 -8.56 1.34 -3.21
CA PHE A 44 -7.12 1.18 -3.46
C PHE A 44 -6.85 0.66 -4.88
N VAL A 45 -6.95 1.56 -5.87
CA VAL A 45 -6.75 1.26 -7.28
C VAL A 45 -6.15 2.48 -7.99
N GLU A 46 -5.23 2.21 -8.92
CA GLU A 46 -4.75 3.24 -9.84
C GLU A 46 -5.85 3.58 -10.87
N PRO A 47 -6.09 4.86 -11.20
CA PRO A 47 -6.99 5.23 -12.27
C PRO A 47 -6.58 4.53 -13.57
N PRO A 48 -7.50 3.93 -14.35
CA PRO A 48 -7.16 3.22 -15.58
C PRO A 48 -6.51 4.15 -16.61
N GLU A 49 -5.83 3.57 -17.60
CA GLU A 49 -5.11 4.33 -18.62
C GLU A 49 -6.00 5.33 -19.37
N THR A 50 -7.25 4.94 -19.65
CA THR A 50 -8.27 5.82 -20.25
C THR A 50 -8.48 7.09 -19.44
N VAL A 51 -8.58 6.98 -18.11
CA VAL A 51 -8.76 8.12 -17.20
C VAL A 51 -7.48 8.95 -17.11
N ARG A 52 -6.30 8.31 -17.01
CA ARG A 52 -5.01 9.04 -16.98
C ARG A 52 -4.78 9.83 -18.27
N ASN A 53 -5.08 9.24 -19.42
CA ASN A 53 -4.98 9.91 -20.72
C ASN A 53 -5.97 11.07 -20.84
N ALA A 54 -7.20 10.90 -20.35
CA ALA A 54 -8.19 11.99 -20.32
C ALA A 54 -7.72 13.16 -19.44
N ILE A 55 -7.12 12.88 -18.28
CA ILE A 55 -6.53 13.90 -17.39
C ILE A 55 -5.38 14.62 -18.09
N GLN A 56 -4.46 13.88 -18.73
CA GLN A 56 -3.30 14.45 -19.41
C GLN A 56 -3.69 15.32 -20.63
N ALA A 57 -4.79 14.96 -21.30
CA ALA A 57 -5.29 15.68 -22.47
C ALA A 57 -6.23 16.85 -22.11
N ALA A 58 -6.59 17.04 -20.84
CA ALA A 58 -7.54 18.07 -20.43
C ALA A 58 -6.99 19.49 -20.71
N ASP A 59 -7.77 20.31 -21.41
CA ASP A 59 -7.47 21.73 -21.56
C ASP A 59 -7.88 22.49 -20.30
N PHE A 60 -6.90 23.02 -19.57
CA PHE A 60 -7.09 23.86 -18.39
C PHE A 60 -6.73 25.34 -18.66
N SER A 61 -6.52 25.72 -19.93
CA SER A 61 -6.34 27.12 -20.34
C SER A 61 -7.66 27.87 -20.49
N GLN A 62 -8.77 27.13 -20.64
CA GLN A 62 -10.13 27.67 -20.77
C GLN A 62 -10.97 27.37 -19.53
N TYR A 63 -12.03 28.17 -19.33
CA TYR A 63 -13.05 27.82 -18.35
C TYR A 63 -13.71 26.49 -18.72
N PRO A 64 -14.01 25.63 -17.74
CA PRO A 64 -14.68 24.36 -17.99
C PRO A 64 -16.10 24.59 -18.54
N ASP A 65 -16.72 23.54 -19.08
CA ASP A 65 -18.15 23.58 -19.37
C ASP A 65 -18.90 23.81 -18.05
N ARG A 66 -19.56 24.96 -17.94
CA ARG A 66 -20.31 25.39 -16.75
C ARG A 66 -21.39 24.38 -16.37
N ASP A 67 -22.02 23.76 -17.37
CA ASP A 67 -23.19 22.91 -17.17
C ASP A 67 -22.82 21.43 -17.12
N CYS A 68 -21.52 21.11 -17.28
CA CYS A 68 -20.96 19.75 -17.25
C CYS A 68 -21.69 18.80 -18.20
N THR A 69 -22.03 19.28 -19.40
CA THR A 69 -23.00 18.68 -20.33
C THR A 69 -22.64 17.25 -20.67
N LEU A 70 -21.40 16.98 -21.08
CA LEU A 70 -20.97 15.62 -21.44
C LEU A 70 -20.99 14.66 -20.25
N LEU A 71 -20.61 15.13 -19.06
CA LEU A 71 -20.64 14.31 -17.84
C LEU A 71 -22.07 14.01 -17.41
N ARG A 72 -22.97 14.99 -17.45
CA ARG A 72 -24.40 14.79 -17.18
C ARG A 72 -25.02 13.82 -18.19
N GLN A 73 -24.71 13.94 -19.48
CA GLN A 73 -25.17 12.98 -20.49
C GLN A 73 -24.70 11.56 -20.18
N THR A 74 -23.42 11.39 -19.85
CA THR A 74 -22.85 10.07 -19.53
C THR A 74 -23.49 9.46 -18.28
N LEU A 75 -23.78 10.27 -17.26
CA LEU A 75 -24.49 9.84 -16.04
C LEU A 75 -25.96 9.51 -16.32
N SER A 76 -26.63 10.33 -17.13
CA SER A 76 -28.00 10.10 -17.62
C SER A 76 -28.10 8.74 -18.30
N ASP A 77 -27.21 8.47 -19.26
CA ASP A 77 -27.19 7.21 -20.01
C ASP A 77 -26.90 6.02 -19.10
N ARG A 78 -25.99 6.19 -18.12
CA ARG A 78 -25.59 5.11 -17.20
C ARG A 78 -26.70 4.72 -16.22
N HIS A 79 -27.42 5.70 -15.67
CA HIS A 79 -28.44 5.45 -14.65
C HIS A 79 -29.86 5.42 -15.21
N GLY A 80 -30.05 5.66 -16.51
CA GLY A 80 -31.39 5.74 -17.11
C GLY A 80 -32.23 6.90 -16.56
N ILE A 81 -31.60 8.03 -16.25
CA ILE A 81 -32.22 9.19 -15.59
C ILE A 81 -32.19 10.42 -16.51
N ASP A 82 -33.12 11.37 -16.34
CA ASP A 82 -33.13 12.58 -17.15
C ASP A 82 -31.91 13.46 -16.84
N HIS A 83 -31.36 14.11 -17.88
CA HIS A 83 -30.31 15.10 -17.74
C HIS A 83 -30.70 16.22 -16.77
N ASP A 84 -31.98 16.63 -16.75
CA ASP A 84 -32.51 17.68 -15.87
C ASP A 84 -32.76 17.22 -14.43
N ASP A 85 -32.65 15.92 -14.16
CA ASP A 85 -32.62 15.35 -12.80
C ASP A 85 -31.21 15.36 -12.19
N LEU A 86 -30.20 15.91 -12.89
CA LEU A 86 -28.80 15.90 -12.45
C LEU A 86 -28.27 17.30 -12.09
N LEU A 87 -27.47 17.34 -11.02
CA LEU A 87 -26.62 18.49 -10.68
C LEU A 87 -25.21 18.02 -10.33
N ILE A 88 -24.22 18.47 -11.08
CA ILE A 88 -22.81 18.15 -10.83
C ILE A 88 -22.21 19.18 -9.87
N GLY A 89 -21.42 18.70 -8.91
CA GLY A 89 -20.71 19.53 -7.94
C GLY A 89 -19.24 19.12 -7.75
N ASN A 90 -18.49 20.04 -7.14
CA ASN A 90 -17.08 19.94 -6.77
C ASN A 90 -16.89 18.97 -5.57
N GLY A 91 -17.32 17.73 -5.76
CA GLY A 91 -17.52 16.73 -4.71
C GLY A 91 -18.85 16.88 -3.97
N CYS A 92 -19.28 15.82 -3.29
CA CYS A 92 -20.52 15.84 -2.50
C CYS A 92 -20.53 16.89 -1.39
N CYS A 93 -19.36 17.30 -0.89
CA CYS A 93 -19.28 18.35 0.12
C CYS A 93 -19.87 19.67 -0.39
N GLU A 94 -19.59 20.09 -1.63
CA GLU A 94 -20.25 21.26 -2.22
C GLU A 94 -21.76 21.06 -2.29
N LEU A 95 -22.21 19.88 -2.74
CA LEU A 95 -23.64 19.59 -2.90
C LEU A 95 -24.40 19.59 -1.56
N ILE A 96 -23.78 19.10 -0.48
CA ILE A 96 -24.34 19.14 0.88
C ILE A 96 -24.56 20.58 1.33
N HIS A 97 -23.54 21.43 1.20
CA HIS A 97 -23.63 22.85 1.56
C HIS A 97 -24.62 23.60 0.69
N LEU A 98 -24.64 23.32 -0.61
CA LEU A 98 -25.56 23.93 -1.56
C LEU A 98 -27.01 23.54 -1.29
N LEU A 99 -27.26 22.27 -0.96
CA LEU A 99 -28.58 21.74 -0.60
C LEU A 99 -29.10 22.42 0.66
N ALA A 100 -28.30 22.45 1.73
CA ALA A 100 -28.65 23.15 2.96
C ALA A 100 -28.94 24.64 2.71
N ALA A 101 -28.05 25.35 2.02
CA ALA A 101 -28.22 26.77 1.75
C ALA A 101 -29.42 27.10 0.83
N ALA A 102 -29.86 26.16 0.01
CA ALA A 102 -30.98 26.34 -0.92
C ALA A 102 -32.33 26.00 -0.30
N HIS A 103 -32.38 25.05 0.63
CA HIS A 103 -33.63 24.47 1.13
C HIS A 103 -33.91 24.76 2.61
N LEU A 104 -32.90 25.11 3.39
CA LEU A 104 -33.08 25.48 4.80
C LEU A 104 -33.17 26.99 5.00
N LYS A 105 -33.88 27.36 6.05
CA LYS A 105 -34.08 28.71 6.53
C LYS A 105 -33.73 28.79 8.02
N GLN A 106 -33.66 30.02 8.50
CA GLN A 106 -33.53 30.30 9.92
C GLN A 106 -34.65 29.59 10.71
N ASP A 107 -34.26 28.90 11.77
CA ASP A 107 -35.14 28.17 12.71
C ASP A 107 -35.80 26.90 12.15
N ASP A 108 -35.47 26.49 10.92
CA ASP A 108 -35.81 25.15 10.43
C ASP A 108 -35.14 24.08 11.30
N ARG A 109 -35.70 22.86 11.27
CA ARG A 109 -35.11 21.70 11.94
C ARG A 109 -34.53 20.73 10.91
N ALA A 110 -33.32 20.24 11.20
CA ALA A 110 -32.64 19.22 10.41
C ALA A 110 -32.43 17.97 11.26
N LEU A 111 -32.90 16.82 10.76
CA LEU A 111 -32.64 15.51 11.37
C LEU A 111 -31.35 14.95 10.78
N VAL A 112 -30.44 14.46 11.63
CA VAL A 112 -29.22 13.76 11.22
C VAL A 112 -29.21 12.38 11.85
N VAL A 113 -29.05 11.34 11.03
CA VAL A 113 -28.91 9.96 11.50
C VAL A 113 -27.43 9.68 11.76
N GLY A 114 -27.03 9.66 13.03
CA GLY A 114 -25.63 9.60 13.46
C GLY A 114 -25.22 8.31 14.18
N PRO A 115 -23.97 8.21 14.68
CA PRO A 115 -22.85 9.11 14.38
C PRO A 115 -22.50 9.07 12.89
N THR A 116 -22.32 10.24 12.27
CA THR A 116 -22.12 10.33 10.82
C THR A 116 -21.24 11.53 10.41
N PHE A 117 -21.07 11.74 9.10
CA PHE A 117 -20.28 12.82 8.53
C PHE A 117 -20.73 14.20 9.01
N SER A 118 -19.81 14.96 9.61
CA SER A 118 -20.12 16.22 10.31
C SER A 118 -20.60 17.35 9.41
N GLU A 119 -20.36 17.27 8.09
CA GLU A 119 -20.77 18.31 7.15
C GLU A 119 -22.29 18.47 7.06
N TYR A 120 -23.08 17.43 7.36
CA TYR A 120 -24.54 17.55 7.34
C TYR A 120 -25.02 18.54 8.41
N ALA A 121 -24.60 18.31 9.66
CA ALA A 121 -24.93 19.18 10.79
C ALA A 121 -24.38 20.59 10.56
N ARG A 122 -23.10 20.70 10.16
CA ARG A 122 -22.46 21.98 9.89
C ARG A 122 -23.15 22.78 8.79
N ALA A 123 -23.49 22.15 7.67
CA ALA A 123 -24.18 22.82 6.56
C ALA A 123 -25.58 23.30 6.98
N SER A 124 -26.31 22.50 7.76
CA SER A 124 -27.61 22.88 8.31
C SER A 124 -27.52 24.06 9.28
N GLU A 125 -26.56 24.06 10.20
CA GLU A 125 -26.34 25.16 11.16
C GLU A 125 -25.92 26.45 10.45
N LEU A 126 -25.07 26.36 9.43
CA LEU A 126 -24.67 27.51 8.61
C LEU A 126 -25.85 28.12 7.84
N ALA A 127 -26.87 27.31 7.51
CA ALA A 127 -28.12 27.78 6.92
C ALA A 127 -29.13 28.32 7.96
N GLY A 128 -28.78 28.28 9.25
CA GLY A 128 -29.59 28.80 10.36
C GLY A 128 -30.56 27.77 10.98
N ALA A 129 -30.47 26.50 10.58
CA ALA A 129 -31.30 25.42 11.12
C ALA A 129 -30.77 24.89 12.46
N THR A 130 -31.67 24.34 13.27
CA THR A 130 -31.32 23.57 14.48
C THR A 130 -31.19 22.10 14.12
N VAL A 131 -30.07 21.48 14.49
CA VAL A 131 -29.80 20.07 14.22
C VAL A 131 -30.26 19.20 15.38
N HIS A 132 -31.01 18.15 15.07
CA HIS A 132 -31.31 17.05 15.97
C HIS A 132 -30.64 15.78 15.45
N GLU A 133 -29.82 15.12 16.27
CA GLU A 133 -29.08 13.93 15.88
C GLU A 133 -29.62 12.69 16.61
N VAL A 134 -30.13 11.71 15.88
CA VAL A 134 -30.48 10.39 16.42
C VAL A 134 -29.30 9.45 16.20
N ARG A 135 -28.62 9.09 17.28
CA ARG A 135 -27.34 8.36 17.23
C ARG A 135 -27.51 6.86 17.49
N ALA A 136 -26.96 6.03 16.59
CA ALA A 136 -26.75 4.62 16.83
C ALA A 136 -25.71 4.41 17.95
N ALA A 137 -25.95 3.42 18.83
CA ALA A 137 -25.10 3.19 20.00
C ALA A 137 -24.12 2.01 19.80
N ALA A 138 -22.91 2.17 20.33
CA ALA A 138 -21.84 1.17 20.24
C ALA A 138 -22.24 -0.20 20.83
N GLN A 139 -23.02 -0.20 21.92
CA GLN A 139 -23.51 -1.43 22.57
C GLN A 139 -24.44 -2.28 21.67
N HIS A 140 -24.99 -1.68 20.61
CA HIS A 140 -25.79 -2.37 19.59
C HIS A 140 -25.03 -2.51 18.26
N GLY A 141 -23.70 -2.45 18.30
CA GLY A 141 -22.85 -2.53 17.09
C GLY A 141 -23.11 -1.40 16.09
N PHE A 142 -23.63 -0.26 16.56
CA PHE A 142 -24.10 0.85 15.73
C PHE A 142 -25.20 0.50 14.72
N ALA A 143 -25.99 -0.54 14.97
CA ALA A 143 -27.19 -0.80 14.18
C ALA A 143 -28.09 0.45 14.12
N VAL A 144 -28.62 0.75 12.93
CA VAL A 144 -29.42 1.97 12.72
C VAL A 144 -30.71 1.89 13.53
N PRO A 145 -31.01 2.86 14.42
CA PRO A 145 -32.15 2.78 15.33
C PRO A 145 -33.46 3.18 14.64
N ILE A 146 -33.97 2.29 13.78
CA ILE A 146 -35.16 2.52 12.93
C ILE A 146 -36.34 3.06 13.73
N ASP A 147 -36.71 2.42 14.84
CA ASP A 147 -37.88 2.82 15.63
C ASP A 147 -37.74 4.20 16.26
N ALA A 148 -36.51 4.56 16.69
CA ALA A 148 -36.25 5.90 17.24
C ALA A 148 -36.34 6.98 16.16
N ILE A 149 -35.82 6.70 14.96
CA ILE A 149 -35.91 7.61 13.82
C ILE A 149 -37.38 7.76 13.36
N GLU A 150 -38.14 6.66 13.32
CA GLU A 150 -39.57 6.71 13.00
C GLU A 150 -40.36 7.50 14.04
N GLY A 151 -40.06 7.31 15.33
CA GLY A 151 -40.67 8.10 16.40
C GLY A 151 -40.39 9.60 16.23
N GLU A 152 -39.15 9.94 15.91
CA GLU A 152 -38.72 11.33 15.73
C GLU A 152 -39.39 12.00 14.51
N LEU A 153 -39.41 11.31 13.37
CA LEU A 153 -40.10 11.77 12.16
C LEU A 153 -41.62 11.90 12.35
N GLN A 154 -42.20 11.16 13.30
CA GLN A 154 -43.63 11.26 13.64
C GLN A 154 -43.93 12.36 14.66
N SER A 155 -43.01 12.64 15.58
CA SER A 155 -43.24 13.60 16.66
C SER A 155 -42.95 15.04 16.28
N ASP A 156 -42.12 15.27 15.26
CA ASP A 156 -41.62 16.59 14.91
C ASP A 156 -41.55 16.82 13.40
N ASP A 157 -41.64 18.10 13.01
CA ASP A 157 -41.50 18.54 11.63
C ASP A 157 -40.03 18.87 11.31
N TYR A 158 -39.48 18.14 10.36
CA TYR A 158 -38.14 18.34 9.83
C TYR A 158 -38.20 18.88 8.41
N ALA A 159 -37.47 19.97 8.15
CA ALA A 159 -37.31 20.49 6.80
C ALA A 159 -36.43 19.55 5.95
N ILE A 160 -35.40 18.96 6.57
CA ILE A 160 -34.51 18.00 5.92
C ILE A 160 -34.14 16.85 6.88
N ALA A 161 -33.99 15.65 6.33
CA ALA A 161 -33.42 14.50 7.02
C ALA A 161 -32.19 13.99 6.26
N TRP A 162 -31.02 14.06 6.90
CA TRP A 162 -29.74 13.60 6.37
C TRP A 162 -29.47 12.16 6.75
N ILE A 163 -29.26 11.32 5.74
CA ILE A 163 -29.01 9.88 5.92
C ILE A 163 -27.86 9.47 5.01
N CYS A 164 -26.73 9.06 5.59
CA CYS A 164 -25.63 8.44 4.84
C CYS A 164 -25.87 6.93 4.75
N ASN A 165 -26.00 6.39 3.54
CA ASN A 165 -26.36 4.99 3.31
C ASN A 165 -25.56 4.37 2.15
N PRO A 166 -24.56 3.51 2.42
CA PRO A 166 -24.06 3.07 3.73
C PRO A 166 -23.45 4.19 4.56
N ASN A 167 -23.63 4.12 5.89
CA ASN A 167 -23.19 5.16 6.80
C ASN A 167 -21.67 5.20 6.97
N ASN A 168 -21.13 6.40 7.08
CA ASN A 168 -19.75 6.66 7.51
C ASN A 168 -19.77 7.36 8.88
N PRO A 169 -19.19 6.77 9.94
CA PRO A 169 -18.09 5.79 9.90
C PRO A 169 -18.48 4.34 10.15
N THR A 170 -19.75 4.04 10.40
CA THR A 170 -20.16 2.72 10.94
C THR A 170 -20.20 1.59 9.92
N GLY A 171 -20.29 1.91 8.62
CA GLY A 171 -20.45 0.93 7.53
C GLY A 171 -21.83 0.27 7.48
N GLN A 172 -22.78 0.71 8.32
CA GLN A 172 -24.12 0.14 8.41
C GLN A 172 -25.04 0.71 7.32
N SER A 173 -25.97 -0.12 6.85
CA SER A 173 -26.91 0.25 5.79
C SER A 173 -28.37 0.09 6.25
N LEU A 174 -29.22 1.01 5.84
CA LEU A 174 -30.67 0.86 5.80
C LEU A 174 -31.08 0.24 4.47
N SER A 175 -32.12 -0.60 4.49
CA SER A 175 -32.70 -1.12 3.25
C SER A 175 -33.48 -0.03 2.51
N ALA A 176 -33.47 -0.11 1.19
CA ALA A 176 -34.26 0.78 0.32
C ALA A 176 -35.76 0.81 0.70
N ALA A 177 -36.32 -0.32 1.17
CA ALA A 177 -37.71 -0.40 1.60
C ALA A 177 -38.02 0.46 2.84
N VAL A 178 -37.08 0.57 3.79
CA VAL A 178 -37.24 1.45 4.95
C VAL A 178 -37.19 2.91 4.53
N LEU A 179 -36.20 3.28 3.70
CA LEU A 179 -36.05 4.65 3.22
C LEU A 179 -37.27 5.10 2.39
N LYS A 180 -37.73 4.27 1.43
CA LYS A 180 -38.93 4.55 0.63
C LYS A 180 -40.15 4.77 1.52
N ARG A 181 -40.34 3.94 2.56
CA ARG A 181 -41.43 4.09 3.52
C ARG A 181 -41.38 5.45 4.25
N TRP A 182 -40.20 5.92 4.64
CA TRP A 182 -40.06 7.23 5.27
C TRP A 182 -40.34 8.37 4.29
N ILE A 183 -39.79 8.28 3.08
CA ILE A 183 -40.01 9.26 2.01
C ILE A 183 -41.50 9.41 1.69
N ASP A 184 -42.23 8.30 1.59
CA ASP A 184 -43.66 8.29 1.27
C ASP A 184 -44.53 8.86 2.42
N ARG A 185 -44.16 8.58 3.68
CA ARG A 185 -44.95 8.99 4.85
C ARG A 185 -44.72 10.45 5.25
N HIS A 186 -43.54 11.00 4.96
CA HIS A 186 -43.14 12.33 5.42
C HIS A 186 -42.88 13.26 4.23
N ALA A 187 -43.93 13.50 3.42
CA ALA A 187 -43.85 14.28 2.18
C ALA A 187 -43.37 15.74 2.35
N GLN A 188 -43.42 16.29 3.57
CA GLN A 188 -42.95 17.64 3.89
C GLN A 188 -41.45 17.68 4.25
N THR A 189 -40.84 16.53 4.54
CA THR A 189 -39.42 16.42 4.87
C THR A 189 -38.64 16.05 3.61
N LEU A 190 -37.65 16.87 3.27
CA LEU A 190 -36.70 16.52 2.21
C LEU A 190 -35.72 15.46 2.72
N PHE A 191 -35.71 14.29 2.12
CA PHE A 191 -34.75 13.23 2.44
C PHE A 191 -33.50 13.39 1.58
N ALA A 192 -32.39 13.70 2.24
CA ALA A 192 -31.07 13.80 1.63
C ALA A 192 -30.29 12.51 1.90
N ILE A 193 -30.26 11.64 0.89
CA ILE A 193 -29.65 10.32 0.98
C ILE A 193 -28.25 10.37 0.37
N ASP A 194 -27.23 10.33 1.21
CA ASP A 194 -25.83 10.30 0.79
C ASP A 194 -25.38 8.87 0.52
N GLU A 195 -25.26 8.55 -0.77
CA GLU A 195 -24.85 7.27 -1.31
C GLU A 195 -23.36 7.28 -1.73
N SER A 196 -22.52 8.08 -1.07
CA SER A 196 -21.07 8.15 -1.38
C SER A 196 -20.33 6.81 -1.33
N TYR A 197 -20.91 5.79 -0.67
CA TYR A 197 -20.33 4.46 -0.49
C TYR A 197 -21.19 3.31 -1.06
N ILE A 198 -22.28 3.61 -1.77
CA ILE A 198 -23.22 2.59 -2.25
C ILE A 198 -22.57 1.59 -3.23
N ASP A 199 -21.63 2.05 -4.05
CA ASP A 199 -20.91 1.21 -5.02
C ASP A 199 -20.00 0.16 -4.36
N PHE A 200 -19.79 0.25 -3.04
CA PHE A 200 -18.98 -0.72 -2.30
C PHE A 200 -19.79 -1.90 -1.74
N THR A 201 -21.12 -1.80 -1.69
CA THR A 201 -22.00 -2.71 -0.95
C THR A 201 -23.03 -3.38 -1.84
N GLU A 202 -23.45 -4.59 -1.46
CA GLU A 202 -24.61 -5.29 -2.00
C GLU A 202 -25.75 -5.40 -0.96
N ALA A 203 -25.53 -4.89 0.26
CA ALA A 203 -26.50 -4.97 1.36
C ALA A 203 -27.73 -4.07 1.18
N THR A 204 -27.67 -3.08 0.30
CA THR A 204 -28.82 -2.22 -0.04
C THR A 204 -28.76 -1.76 -1.48
N GLU A 205 -29.93 -1.50 -2.05
CA GLU A 205 -30.10 -0.90 -3.36
C GLU A 205 -30.01 0.62 -3.28
N SER A 206 -29.58 1.22 -4.39
CA SER A 206 -29.59 2.66 -4.61
C SER A 206 -31.01 3.20 -4.80
N LEU A 207 -31.26 4.43 -4.38
CA LEU A 207 -32.49 5.18 -4.63
C LEU A 207 -32.38 6.13 -5.83
N ILE A 208 -31.28 6.08 -6.60
CA ILE A 208 -31.00 7.02 -7.69
C ILE A 208 -32.07 7.06 -8.81
N GLU A 209 -32.78 5.95 -9.01
CA GLU A 209 -33.87 5.85 -9.99
C GLU A 209 -35.22 6.29 -9.41
N GLN A 210 -35.33 6.51 -8.10
CA GLN A 210 -36.58 6.93 -7.47
C GLN A 210 -36.86 8.39 -7.79
N ARG A 211 -38.14 8.71 -7.95
CA ARG A 211 -38.62 10.05 -8.33
C ARG A 211 -39.68 10.51 -7.34
N HIS A 212 -39.20 11.13 -6.26
CA HIS A 212 -40.05 11.79 -5.27
C HIS A 212 -39.67 13.27 -5.20
N ASN A 213 -40.66 14.13 -4.95
CA ASN A 213 -40.46 15.58 -4.85
C ASN A 213 -39.74 16.00 -3.56
N ASN A 214 -39.60 15.07 -2.62
CA ASN A 214 -38.94 15.24 -1.34
C ASN A 214 -37.74 14.28 -1.17
N LEU A 215 -37.09 13.90 -2.28
CA LEU A 215 -35.89 13.06 -2.27
C LEU A 215 -34.76 13.72 -3.07
N ILE A 216 -33.56 13.68 -2.52
CA ILE A 216 -32.32 13.93 -3.24
C ILE A 216 -31.28 12.89 -2.87
N VAL A 217 -30.68 12.28 -3.88
CA VAL A 217 -29.61 11.29 -3.74
C VAL A 217 -28.28 11.94 -4.09
N LEU A 218 -27.30 11.84 -3.20
CA LEU A 218 -25.94 12.36 -3.41
C LEU A 218 -25.00 11.21 -3.75
N ARG A 219 -24.18 11.37 -4.80
CA ARG A 219 -23.21 10.37 -5.27
C ARG A 219 -21.84 10.97 -5.41
N SER A 220 -20.85 10.27 -4.85
CA SER A 220 -19.45 10.71 -4.88
C SER A 220 -18.65 9.92 -5.90
N MET A 221 -17.92 10.62 -6.76
CA MET A 221 -16.90 9.99 -7.61
C MET A 221 -15.50 9.99 -6.97
N THR A 222 -15.39 10.48 -5.73
CA THR A 222 -14.11 10.59 -5.02
C THR A 222 -13.66 9.30 -4.35
N LYS A 223 -14.59 8.36 -4.10
CA LYS A 223 -14.35 7.15 -3.29
C LYS A 223 -14.11 5.94 -4.18
N PHE A 224 -15.17 5.49 -4.86
CA PHE A 224 -15.15 4.30 -5.70
C PHE A 224 -14.21 4.46 -6.91
N TYR A 225 -14.27 5.59 -7.60
CA TYR A 225 -13.42 5.84 -8.78
C TYR A 225 -11.98 6.31 -8.45
N ALA A 226 -11.59 6.37 -7.17
CA ALA A 226 -10.27 6.84 -6.73
C ALA A 226 -9.87 8.25 -7.20
N LEU A 227 -10.83 9.13 -7.52
CA LEU A 227 -10.59 10.50 -8.00
C LEU A 227 -10.67 11.56 -6.90
N ALA A 228 -10.19 11.23 -5.69
CA ALA A 228 -10.41 12.08 -4.52
C ALA A 228 -9.84 13.50 -4.68
N GLY A 229 -8.65 13.63 -5.25
CA GLY A 229 -8.01 14.93 -5.48
C GLY A 229 -8.71 15.80 -6.53
N LEU A 230 -9.48 15.21 -7.45
CA LEU A 230 -10.17 15.94 -8.52
C LEU A 230 -11.47 16.61 -8.08
N ARG A 231 -12.02 16.18 -6.93
CA ARG A 231 -13.21 16.77 -6.30
C ARG A 231 -14.45 16.68 -7.21
N LEU A 232 -15.01 15.47 -7.39
CA LEU A 232 -16.18 15.27 -8.25
C LEU A 232 -17.31 14.50 -7.55
N GLY A 233 -18.54 15.01 -7.69
CA GLY A 233 -19.76 14.37 -7.22
C GLY A 233 -20.97 14.89 -7.97
N TYR A 234 -22.12 14.26 -7.77
CA TYR A 234 -23.37 14.66 -8.40
C TYR A 234 -24.56 14.37 -7.48
N ALA A 235 -25.64 15.12 -7.69
CA ALA A 235 -26.92 14.92 -7.03
C ALA A 235 -27.96 14.52 -8.07
N VAL A 236 -28.88 13.64 -7.66
CA VAL A 236 -30.05 13.22 -8.44
C VAL A 236 -31.32 13.53 -7.66
N ALA A 237 -32.19 14.36 -8.24
CA ALA A 237 -33.48 14.72 -7.66
C ALA A 237 -34.40 15.31 -8.73
N SER A 238 -35.69 15.48 -8.44
CA SER A 238 -36.58 16.18 -9.36
C SER A 238 -36.15 17.65 -9.56
N PRO A 239 -36.49 18.28 -10.70
CA PRO A 239 -36.09 19.65 -10.99
C PRO A 239 -36.52 20.64 -9.90
N GLY A 240 -37.67 20.41 -9.24
CA GLY A 240 -38.14 21.25 -8.14
C GLY A 240 -37.18 21.31 -6.95
N VAL A 241 -36.43 20.24 -6.69
CA VAL A 241 -35.38 20.20 -5.66
C VAL A 241 -34.08 20.83 -6.17
N LEU A 242 -33.73 20.63 -7.44
CA LEU A 242 -32.45 21.07 -7.99
C LEU A 242 -32.41 22.54 -8.43
N GLU A 243 -33.53 23.14 -8.86
CA GLU A 243 -33.54 24.53 -9.34
C GLU A 243 -33.06 25.55 -8.27
N PRO A 244 -33.52 25.48 -7.00
CA PRO A 244 -32.97 26.32 -5.93
C PRO A 244 -31.46 26.17 -5.74
N MET A 245 -30.94 24.95 -5.93
CA MET A 245 -29.50 24.68 -5.85
C MET A 245 -28.77 25.25 -7.06
N ARG A 246 -29.28 25.06 -8.29
CA ARG A 246 -28.72 25.60 -9.53
C ARG A 246 -28.60 27.13 -9.47
N ALA A 247 -29.62 27.80 -8.95
CA ALA A 247 -29.64 29.26 -8.80
C ALA A 247 -28.55 29.80 -7.85
N ARG A 248 -28.07 28.97 -6.91
CA ARG A 248 -27.06 29.34 -5.91
C ARG A 248 -25.66 28.81 -6.23
N ARG A 249 -25.55 27.83 -7.14
CA ARG A 249 -24.27 27.22 -7.52
C ARG A 249 -23.37 28.26 -8.18
N LEU A 250 -22.11 28.30 -7.77
CA LEU A 250 -21.11 29.10 -8.45
C LEU A 250 -20.87 28.56 -9.88
N PRO A 251 -20.84 29.41 -10.91
CA PRO A 251 -20.42 28.99 -12.23
C PRO A 251 -19.01 28.38 -12.19
N TRP A 252 -18.77 27.34 -13.01
CA TRP A 252 -17.46 26.68 -13.16
C TRP A 252 -16.90 26.05 -11.89
N SER A 253 -17.73 25.70 -10.90
CA SER A 253 -17.25 25.09 -9.65
C SER A 253 -16.55 23.74 -9.86
N VAL A 254 -16.91 23.02 -10.93
CA VAL A 254 -16.30 21.74 -11.31
C VAL A 254 -15.21 21.98 -12.35
N ASN A 255 -13.96 21.71 -11.97
CA ASN A 255 -12.80 21.92 -12.84
C ASN A 255 -12.80 21.02 -14.09
N ALA A 256 -12.15 21.47 -15.17
CA ALA A 256 -12.15 20.78 -16.47
C ALA A 256 -11.59 19.35 -16.40
N ILE A 257 -10.54 19.14 -15.60
CA ILE A 257 -9.88 17.85 -15.41
C ILE A 257 -10.84 16.84 -14.77
N ALA A 258 -11.58 17.26 -13.74
CA ALA A 258 -12.59 16.44 -13.10
C ALA A 258 -13.69 16.01 -14.07
N GLN A 259 -14.17 16.92 -14.92
CA GLN A 259 -15.24 16.59 -15.87
C GLN A 259 -14.81 15.49 -16.85
N VAL A 260 -13.63 15.64 -17.49
CA VAL A 260 -13.15 14.64 -18.46
C VAL A 260 -12.75 13.32 -17.78
N ALA A 261 -12.17 13.38 -16.59
CA ALA A 261 -11.84 12.19 -15.81
C ALA A 261 -13.10 11.42 -15.37
N GLY A 262 -14.15 12.15 -14.99
CA GLY A 262 -15.45 11.56 -14.64
C GLY A 262 -16.09 10.81 -15.80
N VAL A 263 -16.11 11.42 -16.99
CA VAL A 263 -16.62 10.77 -18.22
C VAL A 263 -15.84 9.49 -18.51
N ALA A 264 -14.49 9.58 -18.52
CA ALA A 264 -13.64 8.42 -18.78
C ALA A 264 -13.83 7.32 -17.71
N ALA A 265 -13.99 7.67 -16.43
CA ALA A 265 -14.18 6.71 -15.36
C ALA A 265 -15.49 5.92 -15.53
N LEU A 266 -16.59 6.59 -15.89
CA LEU A 266 -17.89 5.97 -16.14
C LEU A 266 -17.87 5.01 -17.34
N GLN A 267 -17.01 5.29 -18.33
CA GLN A 267 -16.82 4.44 -19.51
C GLN A 267 -15.91 3.22 -19.25
N THR A 268 -15.21 3.17 -18.12
CA THR A 268 -14.23 2.11 -17.81
C THR A 268 -14.62 1.30 -16.56
N GLN A 269 -15.91 1.02 -16.40
CA GLN A 269 -16.48 0.44 -15.18
C GLN A 269 -15.84 -0.89 -14.75
N SER A 270 -15.54 -1.79 -15.70
CA SER A 270 -15.00 -3.13 -15.41
C SER A 270 -13.70 -3.09 -14.60
N HIS A 271 -12.84 -2.09 -14.82
CA HIS A 271 -11.61 -1.90 -14.05
C HIS A 271 -11.87 -1.68 -12.56
N TYR A 272 -12.92 -0.92 -12.24
CA TYR A 272 -13.30 -0.64 -10.86
C TYR A 272 -14.06 -1.80 -10.22
N ASP A 273 -14.87 -2.53 -11.00
CA ASP A 273 -15.54 -3.75 -10.53
C ASP A 273 -14.52 -4.83 -10.13
N GLU A 274 -13.49 -5.06 -10.96
CA GLU A 274 -12.39 -5.98 -10.61
C GLU A 274 -11.61 -5.51 -9.37
N ALA A 275 -11.44 -4.19 -9.21
CA ALA A 275 -10.79 -3.63 -8.02
C ALA A 275 -11.66 -3.78 -6.77
N LEU A 276 -12.98 -3.67 -6.91
CA LEU A 276 -13.94 -3.91 -5.83
C LEU A 276 -13.88 -5.37 -5.37
N ASP A 277 -13.81 -6.33 -6.29
CA ASP A 277 -13.68 -7.76 -5.94
C ASP A 277 -12.38 -8.05 -5.18
N ARG A 278 -11.26 -7.46 -5.62
CA ARG A 278 -9.99 -7.55 -4.88
C ARG A 278 -10.11 -6.94 -3.48
N MET A 279 -10.78 -5.80 -3.35
CA MET A 279 -11.02 -5.16 -2.06
C MET A 279 -11.89 -6.06 -1.15
N ARG A 280 -12.96 -6.68 -1.66
CA ARG A 280 -13.81 -7.61 -0.89
C ARG A 280 -13.03 -8.81 -0.36
N ALA A 281 -12.13 -9.37 -1.18
CA ALA A 281 -11.22 -10.43 -0.76
C ALA A 281 -10.26 -9.95 0.35
N GLN A 282 -9.67 -8.75 0.21
CA GLN A 282 -8.80 -8.16 1.23
C GLN A 282 -9.54 -7.83 2.53
N ARG A 283 -10.77 -7.32 2.46
CA ARG A 283 -11.64 -7.06 3.61
C ARG A 283 -11.81 -8.32 4.45
N THR A 284 -12.19 -9.42 3.78
CA THR A 284 -12.41 -10.72 4.43
C THR A 284 -11.14 -11.21 5.13
N ARG A 285 -9.99 -11.12 4.45
CA ARG A 285 -8.69 -11.48 5.02
C ARG A 285 -8.31 -10.60 6.20
N LEU A 286 -8.35 -9.28 6.04
CA LEU A 286 -7.96 -8.31 7.08
C LEU A 286 -8.79 -8.47 8.35
N ILE A 287 -10.12 -8.57 8.22
CA ILE A 287 -11.01 -8.79 9.37
C ILE A 287 -10.67 -10.12 10.05
N GLY A 288 -10.49 -11.20 9.30
CA GLY A 288 -10.15 -12.52 9.84
C GLY A 288 -8.81 -12.54 10.59
N GLU A 289 -7.78 -11.88 10.06
CA GLU A 289 -6.48 -11.76 10.73
C GLU A 289 -6.55 -10.91 12.00
N LEU A 290 -7.23 -9.76 11.96
CA LEU A 290 -7.44 -8.93 13.15
C LEU A 290 -8.15 -9.71 14.27
N GLN A 291 -9.16 -10.53 13.93
CA GLN A 291 -9.84 -11.41 14.87
C GLN A 291 -8.91 -12.46 15.47
N ARG A 292 -8.04 -13.09 14.67
CA ARG A 292 -7.03 -14.05 15.17
C ARG A 292 -6.06 -13.42 16.16
N HIS A 293 -5.82 -12.11 16.04
CA HIS A 293 -4.97 -11.34 16.95
C HIS A 293 -5.71 -10.71 18.14
N GLY A 294 -6.99 -11.06 18.34
CA GLY A 294 -7.77 -10.67 19.52
C GLY A 294 -8.48 -9.33 19.39
N PHE A 295 -8.51 -8.73 18.20
CA PHE A 295 -9.34 -7.56 17.93
C PHE A 295 -10.76 -7.97 17.53
N SER A 296 -11.71 -7.05 17.63
CA SER A 296 -13.12 -7.29 17.26
C SER A 296 -13.61 -6.27 16.23
N PRO A 297 -13.13 -6.31 14.98
CA PRO A 297 -13.67 -5.46 13.91
C PRO A 297 -15.18 -5.61 13.79
N LEU A 298 -15.90 -4.50 13.64
CA LEU A 298 -17.34 -4.53 13.41
C LEU A 298 -17.63 -5.05 11.99
N PRO A 299 -18.69 -5.84 11.81
CA PRO A 299 -19.13 -6.27 10.49
C PRO A 299 -19.41 -5.06 9.57
N THR A 300 -18.99 -5.17 8.32
CA THR A 300 -19.22 -4.15 7.30
C THR A 300 -19.40 -4.83 5.94
N ASP A 301 -20.21 -4.22 5.08
CA ASP A 301 -20.26 -4.56 3.67
C ASP A 301 -19.66 -3.45 2.77
N THR A 302 -18.97 -2.47 3.35
CA THR A 302 -18.29 -1.41 2.59
C THR A 302 -16.79 -1.70 2.42
N GLY A 303 -16.02 -0.71 1.94
CA GLY A 303 -14.55 -0.72 1.89
C GLY A 303 -13.86 -0.24 3.17
N PHE A 304 -14.55 -0.17 4.32
CA PHE A 304 -13.99 0.24 5.60
C PHE A 304 -14.79 -0.34 6.77
N PHE A 305 -14.18 -0.44 7.95
CA PHE A 305 -14.85 -0.90 9.17
C PHE A 305 -14.42 -0.09 10.39
N LEU A 306 -15.21 -0.19 11.46
CA LEU A 306 -14.83 0.27 12.79
C LEU A 306 -14.09 -0.84 13.54
N LEU A 307 -13.01 -0.45 14.23
CA LEU A 307 -12.25 -1.29 15.14
C LEU A 307 -12.37 -0.70 16.55
N PRO A 308 -12.97 -1.43 17.52
CA PRO A 308 -12.98 -1.04 18.92
C PRO A 308 -11.56 -1.02 19.50
N VAL A 309 -11.24 0.03 20.22
CA VAL A 309 -9.95 0.26 20.91
C VAL A 309 -10.19 0.98 22.24
N GLU A 310 -9.20 1.01 23.12
CA GLU A 310 -9.33 1.69 24.42
C GLU A 310 -9.35 3.22 24.27
N ASP A 311 -8.40 3.75 23.47
CA ASP A 311 -8.28 5.16 23.12
C ASP A 311 -7.98 5.27 21.61
N ALA A 312 -8.88 5.91 20.87
CA ALA A 312 -8.76 6.04 19.42
C ALA A 312 -7.61 6.93 18.97
N VAL A 313 -7.27 7.97 19.73
CA VAL A 313 -6.19 8.91 19.38
C VAL A 313 -4.85 8.25 19.64
N GLU A 314 -4.68 7.63 20.82
CA GLU A 314 -3.44 6.92 21.15
C GLU A 314 -3.19 5.76 20.17
N PHE A 315 -4.21 4.95 19.89
CA PHE A 315 -4.06 3.84 18.95
C PHE A 315 -3.72 4.32 17.53
N ARG A 316 -4.37 5.40 17.08
CA ARG A 316 -4.06 6.01 15.77
C ARG A 316 -2.61 6.50 15.71
N ASP A 317 -2.12 7.12 16.78
CA ASP A 317 -0.76 7.65 16.85
C ASP A 317 0.29 6.53 16.85
N GLN A 318 0.04 5.44 17.59
CA GLN A 318 0.88 4.24 17.56
C GLN A 318 0.99 3.65 16.15
N LEU A 319 -0.13 3.59 15.42
CA LEU A 319 -0.11 3.13 14.03
C LEU A 319 0.62 4.11 13.10
N LEU A 320 0.47 5.41 13.33
CA LEU A 320 1.14 6.45 12.56
C LEU A 320 2.66 6.36 12.68
N GLU A 321 3.19 6.09 13.89
CA GLU A 321 4.62 5.83 14.11
C GLU A 321 5.12 4.60 13.35
N GLY A 322 4.25 3.61 13.13
CA GLY A 322 4.50 2.46 12.23
C GLY A 322 4.31 2.77 10.74
N GLY A 323 4.01 4.01 10.40
CA GLY A 323 3.76 4.50 9.05
C GLY A 323 2.42 4.10 8.45
N ILE A 324 1.41 3.85 9.30
CA ILE A 324 0.02 3.57 8.90
C ILE A 324 -0.89 4.65 9.47
N LEU A 325 -1.54 5.42 8.60
CA LEU A 325 -2.51 6.42 9.03
C LEU A 325 -3.91 5.79 9.05
N VAL A 326 -4.57 5.78 10.21
CA VAL A 326 -5.99 5.41 10.36
C VAL A 326 -6.80 6.59 10.88
N ARG A 327 -8.13 6.47 10.86
CA ARG A 327 -9.01 7.53 11.35
C ARG A 327 -9.40 7.28 12.80
N ALA A 328 -8.92 8.12 13.72
CA ALA A 328 -9.52 8.20 15.06
C ALA A 328 -10.95 8.74 14.95
N CYS A 329 -11.93 8.07 15.57
CA CYS A 329 -13.34 8.45 15.45
C CYS A 329 -13.84 9.37 16.58
N SER A 330 -12.94 9.95 17.37
CA SER A 330 -13.28 10.98 18.37
C SER A 330 -13.98 12.19 17.74
N SER A 331 -13.62 12.55 16.49
CA SER A 331 -14.32 13.59 15.72
C SER A 331 -15.79 13.27 15.41
N PHE A 332 -16.18 12.00 15.48
CA PHE A 332 -17.56 11.56 15.32
C PHE A 332 -18.27 11.41 16.68
N GLY A 333 -17.60 11.74 17.79
CA GLY A 333 -18.08 11.52 19.16
C GLY A 333 -18.07 10.05 19.59
N ILE A 334 -17.15 9.24 19.06
CA ILE A 334 -16.98 7.82 19.42
C ILE A 334 -15.50 7.49 19.69
N ASP A 335 -14.99 7.94 20.83
CA ASP A 335 -13.56 7.96 21.20
C ASP A 335 -12.90 6.58 21.37
N LYS A 336 -13.70 5.51 21.39
CA LYS A 336 -13.23 4.12 21.56
C LYS A 336 -13.19 3.31 20.27
N HIS A 337 -13.15 4.00 19.13
CA HIS A 337 -13.13 3.35 17.83
C HIS A 337 -12.19 4.07 16.87
N VAL A 338 -11.46 3.30 16.07
CA VAL A 338 -10.81 3.79 14.86
C VAL A 338 -11.54 3.24 13.63
N ARG A 339 -11.63 4.03 12.58
CA ARG A 339 -12.10 3.59 11.26
C ARG A 339 -10.89 3.28 10.39
N ILE A 340 -10.93 2.13 9.75
CA ILE A 340 -9.85 1.61 8.90
C ILE A 340 -10.43 1.31 7.52
N ALA A 341 -9.89 1.96 6.48
CA ALA A 341 -10.16 1.61 5.10
C ALA A 341 -9.43 0.32 4.70
N VAL A 342 -10.02 -0.45 3.80
CA VAL A 342 -9.44 -1.69 3.27
C VAL A 342 -8.46 -1.34 2.15
N GLY A 343 -7.17 -1.54 2.41
CA GLY A 343 -6.11 -1.35 1.43
C GLY A 343 -5.90 -2.54 0.49
N ASN A 344 -4.95 -2.42 -0.42
CA ASN A 344 -4.46 -3.55 -1.20
C ASN A 344 -3.69 -4.58 -0.32
N GLN A 345 -3.20 -5.66 -0.93
CA GLN A 345 -2.45 -6.72 -0.23
C GLN A 345 -1.26 -6.16 0.57
N THR A 346 -0.48 -5.25 -0.01
CA THR A 346 0.70 -4.65 0.63
C THR A 346 0.32 -3.77 1.81
N ALA A 347 -0.68 -2.90 1.64
CA ALA A 347 -1.23 -2.05 2.69
C ALA A 347 -1.80 -2.89 3.85
N THR A 348 -2.55 -3.93 3.53
CA THR A 348 -3.12 -4.89 4.50
C THR A 348 -2.02 -5.58 5.31
N ASN A 349 -0.98 -6.09 4.65
CA ASN A 349 0.15 -6.74 5.31
C ASN A 349 0.87 -5.76 6.27
N ARG A 350 1.11 -4.51 5.82
CA ARG A 350 1.76 -3.50 6.64
C ARG A 350 0.92 -3.11 7.86
N LEU A 351 -0.39 -2.90 7.69
CA LEU A 351 -1.32 -2.66 8.79
C LEU A 351 -1.26 -3.78 9.82
N LEU A 352 -1.40 -5.04 9.39
CA LEU A 352 -1.37 -6.19 10.30
C LEU A 352 -0.05 -6.27 11.07
N LYS A 353 1.08 -6.04 10.41
CA LYS A 353 2.40 -6.01 11.05
C LYS A 353 2.48 -4.96 12.18
N VAL A 354 1.98 -3.75 11.93
CA VAL A 354 2.03 -2.65 12.91
C VAL A 354 1.02 -2.86 14.05
N VAL A 355 -0.19 -3.33 13.73
CA VAL A 355 -1.24 -3.62 14.72
C VAL A 355 -0.79 -4.72 15.69
N VAL A 356 -0.21 -5.82 15.18
CA VAL A 356 0.28 -6.93 16.03
C VAL A 356 1.45 -6.48 16.91
N ARG A 357 2.38 -5.68 16.38
CA ARG A 357 3.46 -5.09 17.18
C ARG A 357 2.91 -4.22 18.31
N SER A 358 1.95 -3.35 18.00
CA SER A 358 1.32 -2.45 18.97
C SER A 358 0.56 -3.23 20.06
N ALA A 359 -0.19 -4.27 19.68
CA ALA A 359 -0.92 -5.12 20.62
C ALA A 359 0.00 -5.86 21.61
N ASN A 360 1.15 -6.35 21.13
CA ASN A 360 2.13 -7.02 21.99
C ASN A 360 2.82 -6.02 22.92
N ALA A 361 3.21 -4.84 22.43
CA ALA A 361 3.79 -3.79 23.25
C ALA A 361 2.85 -3.33 24.39
N THR A 362 1.54 -3.22 24.14
CA THR A 362 0.55 -2.88 25.17
C THR A 362 0.39 -4.00 26.21
N LYS A 363 0.41 -5.27 25.79
CA LYS A 363 0.39 -6.42 26.70
C LYS A 363 1.65 -6.49 27.57
N ASP A 364 2.80 -6.20 27.01
CA ASP A 364 4.07 -6.18 27.74
C ASP A 364 4.14 -5.00 28.72
N LYS A 365 3.63 -3.82 28.35
CA LYS A 365 3.46 -2.68 29.27
C LYS A 365 2.50 -2.98 30.41
N ALA A 366 1.36 -3.63 30.13
CA ALA A 366 0.39 -4.03 31.15
C ALA A 366 0.96 -5.09 32.10
N ARG A 367 1.75 -6.04 31.58
CA ARG A 367 2.45 -7.05 32.39
C ARG A 367 3.53 -6.42 33.26
N ALA A 368 4.32 -5.50 32.70
CA ALA A 368 5.33 -4.73 33.43
C ALA A 368 4.74 -3.79 34.49
N ALA A 369 3.54 -3.24 34.28
CA ALA A 369 2.84 -2.42 35.27
C ALA A 369 2.35 -3.25 36.46
N ASN A 370 1.93 -4.50 36.22
CA ASN A 370 1.56 -5.44 37.28
C ASN A 370 2.80 -5.94 38.04
N GLU A 371 3.90 -6.21 37.34
CA GLU A 371 5.17 -6.66 37.92
C GLU A 371 5.91 -5.54 38.68
N ARG A 372 5.72 -4.26 38.33
CA ARG A 372 6.26 -3.09 39.07
C ARG A 372 5.66 -2.87 40.46
N SER A 373 4.59 -3.58 40.83
CA SER A 373 4.11 -3.61 42.21
C SER A 373 4.96 -4.53 43.12
N ASP A 374 5.84 -5.35 42.53
CA ASP A 374 6.67 -6.31 43.24
C ASP A 374 8.14 -6.23 42.77
N ARG A 375 8.90 -5.36 43.46
CA ARG A 375 10.38 -5.34 43.56
C ARG A 375 11.21 -4.81 42.37
N GLY A 376 11.89 -3.70 42.66
CA GLY A 376 13.36 -3.57 42.61
C GLY A 376 14.10 -3.82 41.29
N ALA A 377 14.55 -2.71 40.70
CA ALA A 377 15.42 -2.57 39.52
C ALA A 377 16.47 -3.68 39.25
N ILE A 378 16.56 -4.10 37.99
CA ILE A 378 17.78 -4.42 37.20
C ILE A 378 17.42 -4.32 35.69
N ASN A 379 18.40 -3.87 34.89
CA ASN A 379 18.33 -3.28 33.54
C ASN A 379 17.73 -4.10 32.38
N ASP A 380 17.19 -3.31 31.43
CA ASP A 380 16.80 -3.59 30.04
C ASP A 380 17.79 -4.44 29.23
N HIS A 381 17.25 -5.32 28.38
CA HIS A 381 17.68 -5.56 26.98
C HIS A 381 16.81 -6.66 26.35
N ASP A 382 15.91 -6.32 25.42
CA ASP A 382 15.73 -7.09 24.17
C ASP A 382 14.81 -6.33 23.19
N ASP A 383 15.41 -5.55 22.28
CA ASP A 383 14.72 -4.90 21.17
C ASP A 383 15.58 -5.09 19.91
N HIS A 384 14.95 -5.46 18.79
CA HIS A 384 15.51 -5.69 17.43
C HIS A 384 15.69 -7.14 16.96
N VAL A 385 14.64 -7.98 16.98
CA VAL A 385 14.59 -9.13 16.05
C VAL A 385 13.92 -8.71 14.74
N PRO A 386 14.60 -8.80 13.57
CA PRO A 386 14.00 -8.51 12.28
C PRO A 386 12.87 -9.51 11.96
N HIS A 387 11.64 -9.02 11.81
CA HIS A 387 10.49 -9.83 11.41
C HIS A 387 10.25 -9.73 9.90
N TRP A 388 10.71 -10.77 9.20
CA TRP A 388 10.39 -11.07 7.80
C TRP A 388 9.16 -11.98 7.70
N ASP A 389 8.24 -11.69 6.79
CA ASP A 389 7.04 -12.50 6.58
C ASP A 389 7.35 -13.81 5.84
N ASP A 390 6.41 -14.76 5.87
CA ASP A 390 6.60 -16.08 5.26
C ASP A 390 6.75 -16.01 3.73
N SER A 391 6.15 -15.02 3.07
CA SER A 391 6.27 -14.83 1.63
C SER A 391 7.69 -14.40 1.25
N PHE A 392 8.26 -13.43 1.98
CA PHE A 392 9.66 -13.05 1.83
C PHE A 392 10.56 -14.22 2.17
N ARG A 393 10.27 -15.00 3.23
CA ARG A 393 11.06 -16.20 3.55
C ARG A 393 11.00 -17.20 2.39
N GLU A 394 9.83 -17.46 1.83
CA GLU A 394 9.65 -18.34 0.67
C GLU A 394 10.40 -17.84 -0.57
N GLN A 395 10.26 -16.56 -0.91
CA GLN A 395 10.98 -15.91 -2.01
C GLN A 395 12.50 -15.88 -1.78
N LEU A 396 12.94 -15.71 -0.54
CA LEU A 396 14.35 -15.79 -0.17
C LEU A 396 14.87 -17.22 -0.37
N PHE A 397 14.11 -18.23 0.06
CA PHE A 397 14.44 -19.63 -0.20
C PHE A 397 14.37 -19.97 -1.70
N GLU A 398 13.48 -19.36 -2.47
CA GLU A 398 13.45 -19.46 -3.93
C GLU A 398 14.70 -18.83 -4.54
N LEU A 399 15.09 -17.62 -4.12
CA LEU A 399 16.33 -16.97 -4.53
C LEU A 399 17.55 -17.84 -4.20
N PHE A 400 17.59 -18.50 -3.05
CA PHE A 400 18.65 -19.45 -2.70
C PHE A 400 18.71 -20.66 -3.65
N ARG A 401 17.55 -21.12 -4.16
CA ARG A 401 17.48 -22.20 -5.16
C ARG A 401 17.87 -21.71 -6.55
N MET A 402 17.43 -20.52 -6.95
CA MET A 402 17.71 -19.91 -8.26
C MET A 402 19.17 -19.44 -8.38
N ARG A 403 19.80 -19.03 -7.27
CA ARG A 403 21.21 -18.67 -7.21
C ARG A 403 22.08 -19.92 -7.37
N ARG A 404 22.44 -20.19 -8.61
CA ARG A 404 23.27 -21.33 -9.05
C ARG A 404 24.49 -20.84 -9.81
N ASP A 405 25.44 -21.76 -9.98
CA ASP A 405 26.61 -21.56 -10.83
C ASP A 405 26.23 -21.59 -12.31
N VAL A 406 26.15 -20.40 -12.92
CA VAL A 406 25.76 -20.19 -14.31
C VAL A 406 26.99 -20.29 -15.21
N ARG A 407 26.91 -21.13 -16.23
CA ARG A 407 28.04 -21.38 -17.17
C ARG A 407 27.69 -21.04 -18.62
N ARG A 408 26.46 -20.62 -18.87
CA ARG A 408 25.93 -20.24 -20.19
C ARG A 408 25.28 -18.89 -20.05
N PHE A 409 25.85 -17.91 -20.72
CA PHE A 409 25.40 -16.52 -20.69
C PHE A 409 24.91 -16.11 -22.07
N ARG A 410 23.96 -15.18 -22.07
CA ARG A 410 23.70 -14.35 -23.25
C ARG A 410 24.80 -13.28 -23.34
N THR A 411 25.06 -12.80 -24.55
CA THR A 411 26.08 -11.76 -24.81
C THR A 411 25.53 -10.33 -24.69
N ASP A 412 24.25 -10.17 -24.29
CA ASP A 412 23.66 -8.85 -24.07
C ASP A 412 24.43 -8.07 -22.99
N PRO A 413 24.69 -6.77 -23.19
CA PRO A 413 25.34 -5.95 -22.18
C PRO A 413 24.46 -5.80 -20.94
N LEU A 414 25.08 -5.69 -19.77
CA LEU A 414 24.39 -5.37 -18.52
C LEU A 414 24.11 -3.86 -18.45
N PRO A 415 23.04 -3.42 -17.76
CA PRO A 415 22.77 -2.00 -17.57
C PRO A 415 23.93 -1.29 -16.88
N ALA A 416 24.15 -0.01 -17.23
CA ALA A 416 25.14 0.84 -16.55
C ALA A 416 24.94 0.82 -15.04
N ASP A 417 26.04 0.89 -14.29
CA ASP A 417 26.09 0.95 -12.81
C ASP A 417 25.54 -0.27 -12.04
N SER A 418 24.95 -1.27 -12.72
CA SER A 418 24.54 -2.54 -12.10
C SER A 418 25.68 -3.17 -11.32
N MET A 419 26.89 -3.04 -11.88
CA MET A 419 28.07 -3.66 -11.33
C MET A 419 28.51 -3.02 -10.00
N ALA A 420 28.36 -1.70 -9.88
CA ALA A 420 28.64 -0.97 -8.66
C ALA A 420 27.66 -1.36 -7.55
N ARG A 421 26.36 -1.41 -7.86
CA ARG A 421 25.31 -1.79 -6.89
C ARG A 421 25.49 -3.19 -6.31
N TRP A 422 25.89 -4.18 -7.11
CA TRP A 422 26.14 -5.53 -6.59
C TRP A 422 27.42 -5.61 -5.76
N ILE A 423 28.44 -4.80 -6.07
CA ILE A 423 29.63 -4.66 -5.23
C ILE A 423 29.28 -3.98 -3.89
N GLU A 424 28.41 -2.98 -3.88
CA GLU A 424 27.91 -2.37 -2.64
C GLU A 424 27.20 -3.41 -1.77
N ALA A 425 26.36 -4.27 -2.36
CA ALA A 425 25.73 -5.38 -1.63
C ALA A 425 26.76 -6.38 -1.08
N ALA A 426 27.85 -6.63 -1.81
CA ALA A 426 28.97 -7.45 -1.36
C ALA A 426 29.61 -6.88 -0.09
N CYS A 427 29.79 -5.57 -0.03
CA CYS A 427 30.38 -4.85 1.10
C CYS A 427 29.52 -4.88 2.37
N LEU A 428 28.23 -5.23 2.28
CA LEU A 428 27.36 -5.41 3.45
C LEU A 428 27.60 -6.75 4.18
N ALA A 429 28.47 -7.61 3.66
CA ALA A 429 28.76 -8.89 4.30
C ALA A 429 29.48 -8.71 5.64
N PRO A 430 29.19 -9.56 6.65
CA PRO A 430 29.99 -9.56 7.87
C PRO A 430 31.42 -9.97 7.56
N SER A 431 32.38 -9.34 8.23
CA SER A 431 33.80 -9.69 8.15
C SER A 431 34.40 -9.88 9.54
N VAL A 432 35.37 -10.79 9.64
CA VAL A 432 36.08 -11.06 10.90
C VAL A 432 36.70 -9.76 11.44
N GLY A 433 36.36 -9.40 12.67
CA GLY A 433 36.82 -8.16 13.28
C GLY A 433 36.41 -6.88 12.53
N LEU A 434 35.40 -6.92 11.65
CA LEU A 434 35.04 -5.83 10.73
C LEU A 434 36.20 -5.43 9.80
N SER A 435 36.99 -6.40 9.34
CA SER A 435 38.23 -6.15 8.59
C SER A 435 38.06 -5.78 7.11
N GLU A 436 36.87 -6.00 6.53
CA GLU A 436 36.52 -5.67 5.13
C GLU A 436 37.63 -5.98 4.10
N PRO A 437 38.10 -7.25 4.03
CA PRO A 437 39.36 -7.59 3.38
C PRO A 437 39.27 -7.75 1.85
N TRP A 438 38.09 -7.59 1.27
CA TRP A 438 37.81 -7.86 -0.13
C TRP A 438 38.40 -6.80 -1.07
N ARG A 439 38.89 -7.23 -2.23
CA ARG A 439 39.31 -6.35 -3.33
C ARG A 439 38.65 -6.83 -4.62
N PHE A 440 37.93 -5.91 -5.27
CA PHE A 440 37.16 -6.20 -6.47
C PHE A 440 37.85 -5.57 -7.69
N VAL A 441 38.15 -6.37 -8.71
CA VAL A 441 38.85 -5.91 -9.92
C VAL A 441 38.04 -6.28 -11.15
N SER A 442 37.50 -5.27 -11.84
CA SER A 442 36.77 -5.46 -13.10
C SER A 442 37.75 -5.76 -14.23
N VAL A 443 37.54 -6.88 -14.93
CA VAL A 443 38.42 -7.31 -16.02
C VAL A 443 37.74 -6.99 -17.35
N ARG A 444 38.05 -5.82 -17.92
CA ARG A 444 37.40 -5.33 -19.14
C ARG A 444 38.24 -5.51 -20.41
N GLU A 445 39.56 -5.55 -20.27
CA GLU A 445 40.46 -5.59 -21.41
C GLU A 445 40.37 -6.94 -22.16
N PRO A 446 40.06 -6.94 -23.48
CA PRO A 446 39.93 -8.19 -24.24
C PRO A 446 41.19 -9.05 -24.26
N ALA A 447 42.37 -8.43 -24.32
CA ALA A 447 43.65 -9.15 -24.33
C ALA A 447 43.88 -9.90 -23.01
N VAL A 448 43.53 -9.27 -21.88
CA VAL A 448 43.57 -9.88 -20.55
C VAL A 448 42.56 -11.03 -20.46
N ARG A 449 41.31 -10.82 -20.92
CA ARG A 449 40.28 -11.89 -20.92
C ARG A 449 40.72 -13.13 -21.71
N GLU A 450 41.36 -12.96 -22.86
CA GLU A 450 41.85 -14.10 -23.65
C GLU A 450 42.99 -14.84 -22.95
N GLN A 451 43.85 -14.15 -22.20
CA GLN A 451 44.88 -14.80 -21.38
C GLN A 451 44.28 -15.61 -20.22
N VAL A 452 43.22 -15.11 -19.57
CA VAL A 452 42.46 -15.87 -18.56
C VAL A 452 41.83 -17.13 -19.19
N ILE A 453 41.24 -17.00 -20.38
CA ILE A 453 40.67 -18.15 -21.10
C ILE A 453 41.75 -19.18 -21.45
N SER A 454 42.94 -18.73 -21.85
CA SER A 454 44.07 -19.62 -22.13
C SER A 454 44.51 -20.38 -20.88
N ASP A 455 44.66 -19.69 -19.74
CA ASP A 455 45.01 -20.31 -18.46
C ASP A 455 43.97 -21.35 -18.04
N PHE A 456 42.68 -21.00 -18.13
CA PHE A 456 41.57 -21.93 -17.87
C PHE A 456 41.64 -23.17 -18.76
N LYS A 457 41.87 -23.03 -20.07
CA LYS A 457 41.99 -24.17 -20.98
C LYS A 457 43.13 -25.10 -20.56
N THR A 458 44.29 -24.56 -20.23
CA THR A 458 45.44 -25.35 -19.75
C THR A 458 45.14 -26.05 -18.42
N GLN A 459 44.57 -25.34 -17.44
CA GLN A 459 44.25 -25.95 -16.14
C GLN A 459 43.12 -26.99 -16.26
N ASN A 460 42.12 -26.74 -17.13
CA ASN A 460 41.04 -27.68 -17.35
C ASN A 460 41.50 -28.97 -18.04
N GLN A 461 42.47 -28.88 -18.96
CA GLN A 461 43.11 -30.06 -19.54
C GLN A 461 43.88 -30.86 -18.49
N ARG A 462 44.61 -30.19 -17.59
CA ARG A 462 45.32 -30.83 -16.47
C ARG A 462 44.36 -31.48 -15.47
N ALA A 463 43.27 -30.82 -15.12
CA ALA A 463 42.23 -31.39 -14.27
C ALA A 463 41.59 -32.62 -14.90
N ALA A 464 41.31 -32.58 -16.22
CA ALA A 464 40.75 -33.72 -16.95
C ALA A 464 41.68 -34.95 -16.95
N SER A 465 43.00 -34.77 -16.82
CA SER A 465 43.96 -35.89 -16.71
C SER A 465 44.02 -36.56 -15.34
N GLN A 466 43.29 -36.05 -14.35
CA GLN A 466 43.20 -36.66 -13.01
C GLN A 466 42.06 -37.68 -12.90
N TYR A 467 41.23 -37.80 -13.94
CA TYR A 467 40.12 -38.75 -14.01
C TYR A 467 40.44 -39.85 -15.01
N ASP A 468 39.95 -41.07 -14.73
CA ASP A 468 40.12 -42.25 -15.58
C ASP A 468 38.76 -42.72 -16.17
N GLY A 469 38.84 -43.51 -17.24
CA GLY A 469 37.68 -44.21 -17.83
C GLY A 469 36.50 -43.31 -18.21
N ASP A 470 35.29 -43.78 -17.93
CA ASP A 470 34.03 -43.09 -18.28
C ASP A 470 33.87 -41.74 -17.57
N THR A 471 34.45 -41.58 -16.38
CA THR A 471 34.42 -40.31 -15.64
C THR A 471 35.22 -39.23 -16.36
N ALA A 472 36.36 -39.58 -16.94
CA ALA A 472 37.17 -38.66 -17.75
C ALA A 472 36.45 -38.24 -19.03
N ALA A 473 35.72 -39.16 -19.67
CA ALA A 473 34.90 -38.85 -20.84
C ALA A 473 33.76 -37.90 -20.49
N HIS A 474 33.06 -38.15 -19.37
CA HIS A 474 31.97 -37.30 -18.88
C HIS A 474 32.46 -35.90 -18.48
N TYR A 475 33.58 -35.80 -17.74
CA TYR A 475 34.18 -34.53 -17.34
C TYR A 475 34.45 -33.61 -18.55
N ARG A 476 35.04 -34.16 -19.62
CA ARG A 476 35.38 -33.39 -20.83
C ARG A 476 34.17 -32.83 -21.58
N GLN A 477 32.98 -33.38 -21.35
CA GLN A 477 31.73 -32.90 -21.95
C GLN A 477 31.08 -31.77 -21.15
N LEU A 478 31.50 -31.55 -19.89
CA LEU A 478 30.94 -30.50 -19.05
C LEU A 478 31.39 -29.12 -19.54
N LYS A 479 30.43 -28.20 -19.68
CA LYS A 479 30.76 -26.78 -19.74
C LYS A 479 31.08 -26.33 -18.31
N LEU A 480 32.32 -25.88 -18.07
CA LEU A 480 32.82 -25.56 -16.72
C LEU A 480 33.09 -24.05 -16.51
N ALA A 481 32.92 -23.22 -17.54
CA ALA A 481 33.01 -21.77 -17.44
C ALA A 481 32.25 -21.08 -18.60
N GLY A 482 31.85 -19.82 -18.38
CA GLY A 482 31.21 -18.95 -19.38
C GLY A 482 32.08 -17.77 -19.82
N LEU A 483 33.41 -17.93 -19.78
CA LEU A 483 34.41 -16.86 -19.98
C LEU A 483 34.36 -16.16 -21.34
N ARG A 484 33.72 -16.76 -22.36
CA ARG A 484 33.60 -16.13 -23.69
C ARG A 484 32.29 -15.36 -23.86
N GLU A 485 31.21 -15.88 -23.28
CA GLU A 485 29.87 -15.31 -23.49
C GLU A 485 29.51 -14.24 -22.45
N ALA A 486 30.08 -14.29 -21.25
CA ALA A 486 29.76 -13.35 -20.19
C ALA A 486 30.19 -11.91 -20.57
N PRO A 487 29.27 -10.93 -20.52
CA PRO A 487 29.58 -9.53 -20.82
C PRO A 487 30.57 -8.94 -19.78
N GLU A 488 30.45 -9.32 -18.52
CA GLU A 488 31.25 -8.78 -17.42
C GLU A 488 32.07 -9.86 -16.69
N HIS A 489 33.31 -9.51 -16.34
CA HIS A 489 34.23 -10.35 -15.59
C HIS A 489 34.71 -9.60 -14.34
N LEU A 490 34.69 -10.27 -13.19
CA LEU A 490 35.13 -9.72 -11.91
C LEU A 490 36.08 -10.68 -11.20
N ALA A 491 37.31 -10.25 -10.95
CA ALA A 491 38.23 -10.94 -10.07
C ALA A 491 38.08 -10.41 -8.65
N VAL A 492 37.96 -11.32 -7.68
CA VAL A 492 37.76 -11.00 -6.27
C VAL A 492 38.92 -11.58 -5.47
N PHE A 493 39.59 -10.70 -4.73
CA PHE A 493 40.74 -11.05 -3.91
C PHE A 493 40.47 -10.80 -2.44
N VAL A 494 41.30 -11.43 -1.61
CA VAL A 494 41.43 -11.12 -0.19
C VAL A 494 42.80 -10.47 0.05
N GLU A 495 42.83 -9.39 0.80
CA GLU A 495 44.05 -8.94 1.47
C GLU A 495 44.19 -9.75 2.77
N PRO A 496 45.25 -10.58 2.94
CA PRO A 496 45.35 -11.49 4.08
C PRO A 496 45.58 -10.79 5.42
N ASP A 497 46.21 -9.60 5.42
CA ASP A 497 46.52 -8.83 6.63
C ASP A 497 46.09 -7.36 6.54
N PRO A 498 44.79 -7.06 6.44
CA PRO A 498 44.31 -5.69 6.32
C PRO A 498 44.46 -4.97 7.66
N GLN A 499 44.85 -3.70 7.64
CA GLN A 499 44.98 -2.90 8.86
C GLN A 499 43.64 -2.75 9.62
N GLN A 500 42.54 -2.72 8.89
CA GLN A 500 41.20 -2.65 9.45
C GLN A 500 40.85 -3.92 10.22
N GLY A 501 40.11 -3.75 11.32
CA GLY A 501 39.73 -4.81 12.24
C GLY A 501 40.80 -5.23 13.25
N LYS A 502 42.00 -4.61 13.20
CA LYS A 502 43.04 -4.70 14.26
C LYS A 502 43.41 -6.14 14.65
N GLY A 503 43.32 -7.08 13.71
CA GLY A 503 43.59 -8.51 13.94
C GLY A 503 42.56 -9.25 14.81
N LEU A 504 41.45 -8.60 15.19
CA LEU A 504 40.42 -9.21 16.04
C LEU A 504 39.82 -10.46 15.35
N GLY A 505 39.81 -11.60 16.05
CA GLY A 505 39.24 -12.87 15.57
C GLY A 505 40.10 -13.67 14.59
N ARG A 506 41.05 -13.04 13.88
CA ARG A 506 41.90 -13.72 12.87
C ARG A 506 43.26 -14.19 13.36
N GLN A 507 43.68 -13.81 14.57
CA GLN A 507 44.97 -14.26 15.13
C GLN A 507 45.04 -15.77 15.35
N THR A 508 43.92 -16.39 15.72
CA THR A 508 43.83 -17.84 15.96
C THR A 508 43.28 -18.63 14.78
N MET A 509 42.59 -17.95 13.85
CA MET A 509 42.01 -18.53 12.63
C MET A 509 42.21 -17.58 11.44
N PRO A 510 43.43 -17.46 10.90
CA PRO A 510 43.75 -16.50 9.84
C PRO A 510 42.93 -16.69 8.56
N GLU A 511 42.48 -17.90 8.27
CA GLU A 511 41.63 -18.24 7.13
C GLU A 511 40.24 -17.56 7.14
N THR A 512 39.79 -17.07 8.30
CA THR A 512 38.51 -16.35 8.44
C THR A 512 38.45 -15.05 7.64
N VAL A 513 39.61 -14.49 7.30
CA VAL A 513 39.71 -13.33 6.39
C VAL A 513 39.24 -13.70 4.99
N ALA A 514 39.65 -14.87 4.48
CA ALA A 514 39.17 -15.38 3.19
C ALA A 514 37.68 -15.73 3.26
N TYR A 515 37.20 -16.30 4.38
CA TYR A 515 35.77 -16.62 4.55
C TYR A 515 34.87 -15.37 4.53
N SER A 516 35.38 -14.24 5.02
CA SER A 516 34.69 -12.94 4.94
C SER A 516 34.48 -12.51 3.48
N VAL A 517 35.47 -12.76 2.60
CA VAL A 517 35.34 -12.50 1.15
C VAL A 517 34.34 -13.46 0.49
N VAL A 518 34.29 -14.73 0.91
CA VAL A 518 33.30 -15.70 0.42
C VAL A 518 31.87 -15.24 0.77
N ALA A 519 31.65 -14.71 1.96
CA ALA A 519 30.35 -14.13 2.35
C ALA A 519 29.99 -12.90 1.48
N ALA A 520 30.96 -12.02 1.20
CA ALA A 520 30.77 -10.89 0.29
C ALA A 520 30.36 -11.34 -1.13
N ILE A 521 31.04 -12.36 -1.67
CA ILE A 521 30.69 -12.94 -2.98
C ILE A 521 29.27 -13.54 -2.96
N GLN A 522 28.84 -14.15 -1.85
CA GLN A 522 27.48 -14.68 -1.74
C GLN A 522 26.42 -13.56 -1.78
N ASN A 523 26.63 -12.45 -1.07
CA ASN A 523 25.72 -11.30 -1.11
C ASN A 523 25.63 -10.70 -2.52
N PHE A 524 26.78 -10.50 -3.16
CA PHE A 524 26.87 -10.08 -4.57
C PHE A 524 26.04 -10.97 -5.50
N TRP A 525 26.19 -12.29 -5.35
CA TRP A 525 25.55 -13.28 -6.21
C TRP A 525 24.04 -13.30 -6.01
N LEU A 526 23.57 -13.18 -4.77
CA LEU A 526 22.14 -13.07 -4.46
C LEU A 526 21.55 -11.77 -5.01
N ALA A 527 22.25 -10.65 -4.85
CA ALA A 527 21.82 -9.35 -5.37
C ALA A 527 21.72 -9.38 -6.91
N ALA A 528 22.76 -9.86 -7.60
CA ALA A 528 22.74 -10.03 -9.05
C ALA A 528 21.59 -10.95 -9.50
N ARG A 529 21.37 -12.06 -8.78
CA ARG A 529 20.30 -13.00 -9.12
C ARG A 529 18.90 -12.44 -8.90
N ALA A 530 18.70 -11.58 -7.89
CA ALA A 530 17.44 -10.90 -7.66
C ALA A 530 17.05 -9.98 -8.84
N ASP A 531 18.03 -9.47 -9.59
CA ASP A 531 17.81 -8.69 -10.81
C ASP A 531 17.78 -9.56 -12.08
N GLY A 532 17.67 -10.88 -11.94
CA GLY A 532 17.65 -11.83 -13.08
C GLY A 532 19.03 -12.10 -13.69
N VAL A 533 20.12 -11.64 -13.07
CA VAL A 533 21.49 -11.81 -13.60
C VAL A 533 22.14 -13.07 -13.03
N GLY A 534 22.80 -13.82 -13.89
CA GLY A 534 23.56 -15.00 -13.54
C GLY A 534 25.00 -14.65 -13.16
N VAL A 535 25.55 -15.40 -12.21
CA VAL A 535 26.99 -15.38 -11.92
C VAL A 535 27.52 -16.81 -12.02
N GLY A 536 28.72 -16.97 -12.56
CA GLY A 536 29.45 -18.24 -12.65
C GLY A 536 30.81 -18.12 -11.99
N TRP A 537 31.14 -19.02 -11.08
CA TRP A 537 32.43 -19.04 -10.39
C TRP A 537 33.40 -19.94 -11.13
N VAL A 538 34.49 -19.36 -11.63
CA VAL A 538 35.58 -20.07 -12.29
C VAL A 538 36.71 -20.31 -11.28
N SER A 539 36.99 -21.58 -10.97
CA SER A 539 38.02 -22.01 -10.00
C SER A 539 39.16 -22.82 -10.64
N ILE A 540 39.10 -23.08 -11.95
CA ILE A 540 40.10 -23.85 -12.69
C ILE A 540 41.11 -22.87 -13.32
N LEU A 541 41.89 -22.21 -12.48
CA LEU A 541 42.85 -21.16 -12.84
C LEU A 541 44.10 -21.26 -11.95
N ARG A 542 45.20 -20.63 -12.36
CA ARG A 542 46.39 -20.41 -11.50
C ARG A 542 46.32 -19.03 -10.82
N PRO A 543 46.07 -18.96 -9.51
CA PRO A 543 45.95 -17.68 -8.79
C PRO A 543 47.10 -16.71 -9.06
N GLU A 544 48.35 -17.17 -8.95
CA GLU A 544 49.54 -16.33 -9.09
C GLU A 544 49.66 -15.72 -10.50
N HIS A 545 49.24 -16.48 -11.52
CA HIS A 545 49.21 -15.98 -12.89
C HIS A 545 48.13 -14.91 -13.08
N ILE A 546 46.95 -15.09 -12.47
CA ILE A 546 45.88 -14.09 -12.51
C ILE A 546 46.31 -12.80 -11.79
N ASN A 547 47.00 -12.91 -10.66
CA ASN A 547 47.54 -11.75 -9.95
C ASN A 547 48.47 -10.92 -10.84
N GLN A 548 49.44 -11.59 -11.49
CA GLN A 548 50.40 -10.95 -12.40
C GLN A 548 49.69 -10.32 -13.59
N LEU A 549 48.71 -11.02 -14.15
CA LEU A 549 47.97 -10.58 -15.33
C LEU A 549 47.12 -9.33 -15.05
N LEU A 550 46.57 -9.20 -13.84
CA LEU A 550 45.74 -8.06 -13.44
C LEU A 550 46.52 -6.92 -12.77
N ASP A 551 47.85 -7.04 -12.66
CA ASP A 551 48.72 -6.04 -12.04
C ASP A 551 48.25 -5.63 -10.63
N VAL A 552 47.80 -6.61 -9.85
CA VAL A 552 47.38 -6.41 -8.46
C VAL A 552 48.53 -6.69 -7.48
N SER A 553 48.39 -6.25 -6.24
CA SER A 553 49.39 -6.53 -5.19
C SER A 553 49.71 -8.03 -5.11
N PRO A 554 50.99 -8.42 -5.03
CA PRO A 554 51.39 -9.82 -4.87
C PRO A 554 50.90 -10.41 -3.55
N ASP A 555 50.61 -9.56 -2.55
CA ASP A 555 50.10 -9.98 -1.24
C ASP A 555 48.62 -10.35 -1.28
N TRP A 556 47.88 -9.95 -2.31
CA TRP A 556 46.47 -10.30 -2.46
C TRP A 556 46.34 -11.75 -2.92
N GLN A 557 45.38 -12.48 -2.38
CA GLN A 557 45.10 -13.85 -2.79
C GLN A 557 43.80 -13.91 -3.58
N LEU A 558 43.81 -14.53 -4.76
CA LEU A 558 42.61 -14.70 -5.57
C LEU A 558 41.64 -15.66 -4.87
N ILE A 559 40.44 -15.19 -4.57
CA ILE A 559 39.35 -16.01 -4.02
C ILE A 559 38.45 -16.50 -5.14
N ALA A 560 38.04 -15.62 -6.05
CA ALA A 560 37.11 -15.96 -7.11
C ALA A 560 37.40 -15.21 -8.41
N TYR A 561 37.14 -15.89 -9.53
CA TYR A 561 36.98 -15.25 -10.82
C TYR A 561 35.54 -15.46 -11.29
N LEU A 562 34.79 -14.37 -11.41
CA LEU A 562 33.35 -14.39 -11.66
C LEU A 562 33.02 -13.95 -13.09
N CYS A 563 32.27 -14.77 -13.79
CA CYS A 563 31.56 -14.40 -15.03
C CYS A 563 30.16 -13.89 -14.66
N VAL A 564 29.76 -12.73 -15.18
CA VAL A 564 28.49 -12.08 -14.84
C VAL A 564 27.73 -11.70 -16.12
N GLY A 565 26.46 -12.08 -16.20
CA GLY A 565 25.62 -11.84 -17.38
C GLY A 565 24.24 -12.47 -17.26
N TYR A 566 23.33 -12.14 -18.18
CA TYR A 566 22.03 -12.82 -18.23
C TYR A 566 22.23 -14.31 -18.55
N PRO A 567 21.64 -15.24 -17.78
CA PRO A 567 21.74 -16.65 -18.07
C PRO A 567 21.03 -16.97 -19.39
N LEU A 568 21.57 -17.92 -20.15
CA LEU A 568 20.95 -18.39 -21.39
C LEU A 568 19.68 -19.23 -21.14
N GLU A 569 19.66 -19.95 -20.00
CA GLU A 569 18.55 -20.81 -19.56
C GLU A 569 18.14 -20.35 -18.16
N ASP A 570 17.03 -19.61 -18.01
CA ASP A 570 16.69 -18.95 -16.74
C ASP A 570 15.86 -19.84 -15.78
N ASP A 571 15.08 -20.78 -16.31
CA ASP A 571 13.95 -21.40 -15.59
C ASP A 571 14.24 -22.73 -14.86
N GLN A 572 15.49 -23.00 -14.48
CA GLN A 572 15.84 -24.32 -13.92
C GLN A 572 16.42 -24.24 -12.51
N ALA A 573 15.60 -24.63 -11.51
CA ALA A 573 16.00 -24.70 -10.10
C ALA A 573 17.07 -25.77 -9.80
N THR A 574 17.30 -26.70 -10.72
CA THR A 574 18.30 -27.78 -10.58
C THR A 574 19.66 -27.33 -11.16
N PRO A 575 20.78 -27.48 -10.42
CA PRO A 575 22.12 -27.18 -10.93
C PRO A 575 22.48 -27.95 -12.20
N GLU A 576 23.24 -27.34 -13.13
CA GLU A 576 23.60 -27.95 -14.42
C GLU A 576 24.36 -29.28 -14.27
N LEU A 577 25.29 -29.38 -13.32
CA LEU A 577 26.03 -30.62 -13.06
C LEU A 577 25.11 -31.76 -12.60
N GLU A 578 24.07 -31.44 -11.84
CA GLU A 578 23.07 -32.43 -11.41
C GLU A 578 22.18 -32.88 -12.58
N ARG A 579 21.77 -31.95 -13.44
CA ARG A 579 21.03 -32.28 -14.68
C ARG A 579 21.84 -33.15 -15.64
N LEU A 580 23.14 -32.88 -15.75
CA LEU A 580 24.06 -33.64 -16.60
C LEU A 580 24.55 -34.94 -15.93
N GLY A 581 24.03 -35.29 -14.76
CA GLY A 581 24.35 -36.54 -14.06
C GLY A 581 25.77 -36.62 -13.49
N TRP A 582 26.47 -35.48 -13.37
CA TRP A 582 27.82 -35.46 -12.78
C TRP A 582 27.78 -35.81 -11.30
N GLN A 583 26.83 -35.23 -10.56
CA GLN A 583 26.58 -35.58 -9.16
C GLN A 583 25.19 -35.14 -8.70
N HIS A 584 24.60 -35.86 -7.74
CA HIS A 584 23.32 -35.51 -7.12
C HIS A 584 23.50 -34.95 -5.70
N ARG A 585 22.55 -34.11 -5.24
CA ARG A 585 22.54 -33.65 -3.85
C ARG A 585 22.44 -34.84 -2.91
N SER A 586 23.34 -34.92 -1.93
CA SER A 586 23.35 -35.99 -0.94
C SER A 586 22.32 -35.74 0.18
N PRO A 587 21.33 -36.62 0.40
CA PRO A 587 20.41 -36.51 1.53
C PRO A 587 21.12 -36.64 2.89
N THR A 588 22.24 -37.37 2.97
CA THR A 588 22.98 -37.58 4.23
C THR A 588 23.75 -36.34 4.66
N GLN A 589 24.15 -35.47 3.72
CA GLN A 589 24.80 -34.18 4.03
C GLN A 589 23.81 -33.10 4.50
N GLN A 590 22.49 -33.35 4.40
CA GLN A 590 21.45 -32.46 4.95
C GLN A 590 21.10 -32.81 6.41
N GLN A 591 21.69 -33.85 6.97
CA GLN A 591 21.51 -34.26 8.36
C GLN A 591 22.48 -33.48 9.26
N TRP A 592 21.94 -32.68 10.16
CA TRP A 592 22.71 -31.94 11.16
C TRP A 592 22.86 -32.81 12.41
N LYS A 593 24.10 -33.04 12.88
CA LYS A 593 24.33 -33.62 14.21
C LYS A 593 23.89 -32.57 15.24
N ARG A 594 22.85 -32.89 16.01
CA ARG A 594 22.38 -32.05 17.11
C ARG A 594 23.32 -32.13 18.30
#